data_AF-A0A2K3KSP3-F1
#
_entry.id   AF-A0A2K3KSP3-F1
#
_cell.length_a   1.000
_cell.length_b   1.000
_cell.length_c   1.000
_cell.angle_alpha   90.00
_cell.angle_beta   90.00
_cell.angle_gamma   90.00
#
_symmetry.space_group_name_H-M   'P 1'
#
loop_
_entity.id
_entity.type
_entity.pdbx_description
1 polymer ?
#
loop_
_entity_poly.entity_id
_entity_poly.type
_entity_poly.pdbx_seq_one_letter_code
_entity_poly.pdbx_strand_id
1 'polypeptide(L)' 'MEINYVRATVEEGGIQVDQLFFHDPDGFMIEICNCDSLPVIPLVGEVARSCARLNLHLRSSPKIMQNQNQNQQQIHKIVK' A
#
# COMPACT_ATOMS: atom_id res chain seq x y z
N MET A 1 10.97 0.48 -33.63
CA MET A 1 11.57 1.03 -32.40
C MET A 1 11.94 -0.17 -31.56
N GLU A 2 13.22 -0.37 -31.30
CA GLU A 2 13.71 -1.48 -30.47
C GLU A 2 13.75 -0.97 -29.03
N ILE A 3 13.10 -1.69 -28.11
CA ILE A 3 13.10 -1.34 -26.67
C ILE A 3 14.21 -2.13 -26.02
N ASN A 4 15.23 -1.43 -25.51
CA ASN A 4 16.25 -2.06 -24.67
C ASN A 4 15.63 -2.43 -23.33
N TYR A 5 15.91 -3.64 -22.87
CA TYR A 5 15.43 -4.13 -21.59
C TYR A 5 16.50 -4.92 -20.85
N VAL A 6 16.34 -4.97 -19.53
CA VAL A 6 17.17 -5.78 -18.62
C VAL A 6 16.26 -6.78 -17.92
N ARG A 7 16.70 -8.03 -17.83
CA ARG A 7 16.02 -9.07 -17.03
C ARG A 7 16.90 -9.47 -15.86
N ALA A 8 16.25 -9.69 -14.72
CA ALA A 8 16.88 -10.22 -13.51
C ALA A 8 15.91 -11.18 -12.81
N THR A 9 16.46 -12.11 -12.06
CA THR A 9 15.70 -12.96 -11.14
C THR A 9 16.29 -12.75 -9.75
N VAL A 10 15.43 -12.51 -8.78
CA VAL A 10 15.81 -12.33 -7.37
C VAL A 10 15.08 -13.34 -6.50
N GLU A 11 15.58 -13.60 -5.30
CA GLU A 11 14.92 -14.49 -4.33
C GLU A 11 14.61 -13.71 -3.05
N GLU A 12 13.35 -13.70 -2.65
CA GLU A 12 12.87 -13.05 -1.42
C GLU A 12 12.01 -14.03 -0.63
N GLY A 13 12.42 -14.35 0.61
CA GLY A 13 11.68 -15.30 1.45
C GLY A 13 11.55 -16.70 0.86
N GLY A 14 12.50 -17.12 0.01
CA GLY A 14 12.45 -18.40 -0.71
C GLY A 14 11.58 -18.40 -1.96
N ILE A 15 11.03 -17.24 -2.36
CA ILE A 15 10.22 -17.05 -3.55
C ILE A 15 11.08 -16.40 -4.62
N GLN A 16 11.18 -17.02 -5.80
CA GLN A 16 11.84 -16.41 -6.95
C GLN A 16 10.92 -15.40 -7.63
N VAL A 17 11.44 -14.21 -7.85
CA VAL A 17 10.75 -13.11 -8.53
C VAL A 17 11.55 -12.74 -9.76
N ASP A 18 10.91 -12.81 -10.91
CA ASP A 18 11.46 -12.34 -12.18
C ASP A 18 11.09 -10.88 -12.37
N GLN A 19 12.07 -10.08 -12.79
CA GLN A 19 11.95 -8.65 -13.02
C GLN A 19 12.41 -8.31 -14.43
N LEU A 20 11.63 -7.47 -15.11
CA LEU A 20 11.96 -6.88 -16.40
C LEU A 20 11.94 -5.36 -16.26
N PHE A 21 13.06 -4.73 -16.59
CA PHE A 21 13.21 -3.28 -16.56
C PHE A 21 13.38 -2.75 -17.99
N PHE A 22 12.68 -1.67 -18.31
CA PHE A 22 12.88 -0.93 -19.55
C PHE A 22 12.53 0.55 -19.36
N HIS A 23 12.96 1.39 -20.30
CA HIS A 23 12.54 2.79 -20.34
C HIS A 23 11.43 3.00 -21.36
N ASP A 24 10.40 3.75 -21.01
CA ASP A 24 9.40 4.23 -21.97
C ASP A 24 9.97 5.37 -22.84
N PRO A 25 9.25 5.84 -23.87
CA PRO A 25 9.73 6.93 -24.73
C PRO A 25 9.97 8.27 -24.02
N ASP A 26 9.32 8.49 -22.86
CA ASP A 26 9.47 9.70 -22.04
C ASP A 26 10.65 9.57 -21.05
N GLY A 27 11.28 8.39 -20.98
CA GLY A 27 12.44 8.10 -20.14
C GLY A 27 12.11 7.52 -18.77
N PHE A 28 10.83 7.29 -18.45
CA PHE A 28 10.45 6.65 -17.19
C PHE A 28 10.89 5.19 -17.18
N MET A 29 11.45 4.75 -16.06
CA MET A 29 11.81 3.36 -15.84
C MET A 29 10.54 2.58 -15.44
N ILE A 30 10.20 1.57 -16.23
CA ILE A 30 9.10 0.66 -15.99
C ILE A 30 9.67 -0.68 -15.53
N GLU A 31 9.16 -1.18 -14.42
CA GLU A 31 9.39 -2.55 -13.94
C GLU A 31 8.14 -3.40 -14.16
N ILE A 32 8.34 -4.62 -14.69
CA ILE A 32 7.34 -5.68 -14.70
C ILE A 32 7.90 -6.84 -13.89
N CYS A 33 7.21 -7.21 -12.81
CA CYS A 33 7.57 -8.36 -11.98
C CYS A 33 6.36 -9.23 -11.63
N ASN A 34 6.61 -10.51 -11.31
CA ASN A 34 5.64 -11.42 -10.70
C ASN A 34 5.63 -11.31 -9.16
N CYS A 35 5.78 -10.07 -8.64
CA CYS A 35 5.79 -9.79 -7.21
C CYS A 35 4.45 -10.06 -6.51
N ASP A 36 3.37 -10.35 -7.25
CA ASP A 36 2.10 -10.81 -6.69
C ASP A 36 2.20 -12.17 -5.99
N SER A 37 3.27 -12.92 -6.27
CA SER A 37 3.64 -14.13 -5.55
C SER A 37 4.19 -13.86 -4.14
N LEU A 38 4.64 -12.63 -3.86
CA LEU A 38 5.16 -12.25 -2.55
C LEU A 38 4.00 -11.99 -1.56
N PRO A 39 4.18 -12.35 -0.27
CA PRO A 39 3.18 -12.07 0.74
C PRO A 39 3.01 -10.56 0.96
N VAL A 40 1.81 -10.04 0.73
CA VAL A 40 1.48 -8.64 1.02
C VAL A 40 1.24 -8.49 2.52
N ILE A 41 2.16 -7.80 3.20
CA ILE A 41 2.00 -7.44 4.61
C ILE A 41 1.50 -5.99 4.68
N PRO A 42 0.29 -5.72 5.21
CA PRO A 42 -0.17 -4.37 5.41
C PRO A 42 0.74 -3.62 6.39
N LEU A 43 1.21 -2.45 5.98
CA LEU A 43 1.84 -1.52 6.93
C LEU A 43 0.73 -0.99 7.84
N VAL A 44 0.94 -1.07 9.15
CA VAL A 44 -0.07 -0.87 10.19
C VAL A 44 -0.92 0.38 9.93
N GLY A 45 -2.25 0.22 9.90
CA GLY A 45 -3.20 1.33 9.80
C GLY A 45 -3.71 1.65 8.39
N GLU A 46 -3.20 1.01 7.34
CA GLU A 46 -3.71 1.16 5.98
C GLU A 46 -4.21 -0.15 5.38
N VAL A 47 -5.31 -0.07 4.65
CA VAL A 47 -5.80 -1.17 3.83
C VAL A 47 -4.79 -1.35 2.70
N ALA A 48 -4.02 -2.45 2.71
CA ALA A 48 -3.08 -2.77 1.65
C ALA A 48 -3.84 -2.82 0.31
N ARG A 49 -3.75 -1.73 -0.46
CA ARG A 49 -4.28 -1.68 -1.82
C ARG A 49 -3.25 -2.38 -2.69
N SER A 50 -3.45 -3.67 -2.91
CA SER A 50 -2.78 -4.36 -4.01
C SER A 50 -3.04 -3.55 -5.28
N CYS A 51 -1.99 -3.08 -5.94
CA CYS A 51 -2.06 -2.34 -7.20
C CYS A 51 -2.71 -3.15 -8.33
N ALA A 52 -3.04 -4.43 -8.10
CA ALA A 52 -3.45 -5.33 -9.15
C ALA A 52 -4.77 -4.96 -9.84
N ARG A 53 -5.78 -4.35 -9.20
CA ARG A 53 -7.05 -3.99 -9.89
C ARG A 53 -7.84 -2.86 -9.23
N LEU A 54 -7.72 -1.63 -9.73
CA LEU A 54 -8.72 -0.58 -9.49
C LEU A 54 -9.80 -0.63 -10.58
N ASN A 55 -10.90 -1.34 -10.32
CA ASN A 55 -12.21 -0.83 -10.76
C ASN A 55 -12.65 0.17 -9.68
N LEU A 56 -12.25 1.43 -9.86
CA LEU A 56 -12.55 2.51 -8.95
C LEU A 56 -14.08 2.71 -8.86
N HIS A 57 -14.70 2.28 -7.76
CA HIS A 57 -16.00 2.80 -7.34
C HIS A 57 -15.86 3.36 -5.92
N LEU A 58 -15.41 4.63 -5.81
CA LEU A 58 -15.46 5.37 -4.55
C LEU A 58 -16.92 5.61 -4.16
N ARG A 59 -17.44 4.79 -3.25
CA ARG A 59 -18.58 5.16 -2.40
C ARG A 59 -18.42 4.56 -1.01
N SER A 60 -17.98 5.38 -0.06
CA SER A 60 -18.62 5.49 1.26
C SER A 60 -17.85 6.46 2.16
N SER A 61 -18.52 7.52 2.57
CA SER A 61 -18.20 8.34 3.73
C SER A 61 -18.40 7.54 5.03
N PRO A 62 -17.50 7.64 6.03
CA PRO A 62 -17.82 7.23 7.40
C PRO A 62 -18.17 8.47 8.25
N LYS A 63 -19.41 8.51 8.76
CA LYS A 63 -19.74 9.33 9.93
C LYS A 63 -19.01 8.74 11.14
N ILE A 64 -18.12 9.51 11.75
CA ILE A 64 -17.44 9.12 12.99
C ILE A 64 -18.48 8.98 14.12
N MET A 65 -18.40 7.84 14.82
CA MET A 65 -19.34 7.37 15.84
C MET A 65 -18.89 7.80 17.25
N GLN A 66 -19.81 8.50 17.93
CA GLN A 66 -20.05 8.79 19.35
C GLN A 66 -19.08 8.34 20.47
N ASN A 67 -18.66 9.35 21.25
CA ASN A 67 -18.66 9.46 22.74
C ASN A 67 -18.05 8.35 23.63
N GLN A 68 -16.89 8.63 24.20
CA GLN A 68 -16.51 8.18 25.55
C GLN A 68 -16.14 9.40 26.41
N ASN A 69 -17.14 10.04 26.99
CA ASN A 69 -16.97 11.22 27.84
C ASN A 69 -17.81 11.05 29.10
N GLN A 70 -17.33 10.28 30.09
CA GLN A 70 -17.89 10.29 31.45
C GLN A 70 -16.87 10.21 32.61
N ASN A 71 -15.59 9.87 32.41
CA ASN A 71 -14.63 9.73 33.53
C ASN A 71 -13.53 10.81 33.65
N GLN A 72 -13.53 11.88 32.84
CA GLN A 72 -12.56 12.98 32.98
C GLN A 72 -13.08 14.24 33.71
N GLN A 73 -14.38 14.33 34.02
CA GLN A 73 -14.93 15.55 34.65
C GLN A 73 -14.74 15.63 36.18
N GLN A 74 -14.15 14.62 36.82
CA GLN A 74 -13.96 14.64 38.29
C GLN A 74 -12.59 15.19 38.73
N ILE A 75 -11.62 15.36 37.82
CA ILE A 75 -10.28 15.88 38.19
C ILE A 75 -10.25 17.42 38.26
N HIS A 76 -11.16 18.13 37.57
CA HIS A 76 -11.14 19.60 37.51
C HIS A 76 -11.88 20.32 38.67
N LYS A 77 -12.37 19.59 39.68
CA LYS A 77 -12.98 20.16 40.90
C LYS A 77 -12.09 20.11 42.15
N ILE A 78 -10.86 19.58 42.04
CA ILE A 78 -9.91 19.47 43.16
C ILE A 78 -8.77 20.50 43.04
N VAL A 79 -8.65 21.21 41.91
CA VAL A 79 -7.64 22.26 41.71
C VAL A 79 -8.30 23.66 41.71
N LYS A 80 -9.06 23.94 42.77
CA LYS A 80 -9.40 25.29 43.24
C LYS A 80 -9.39 25.28 44.76
#